data_AF-A0A2P6FDF9-F1
#
_entry.id   AF-A0A2P6FDF9-F1
#
_cell.length_a   1.000
_cell.length_b   1.000
_cell.length_c   1.000
_cell.angle_alpha   90.00
_cell.angle_beta   90.00
_cell.angle_gamma   90.00
#
_symmetry.space_group_name_H-M   'P 1'
#
loop_
_entity.id
_entity.type
_entity.pdbx_description
1 polymer ?
#
loop_
_entity_poly.entity_id
_entity_poly.type
_entity_poly.pdbx_seq_one_letter_code
_entity_poly.pdbx_strand_id
1 'polypeptide(L)'
;MNILNFKRKPKKEFYANGSAFINKNSKHKIIFKILKIIALTVVITLFIVGSICDRPIAKAIGDLNDNGPVSWLSLFWDKLAYTMTAPFMFAGAGILLESLNIKYKAKFKFLNIIIIIVYALFIILFTLIISRMIYQQATFDAFSGKGRDYWFGLDGTNTIIVMTIQLSIEVILMCRTAWFLRVKFSKRYDLLTNNYWIDALKIFVVFGLFGVTFDPILKTFFGRPYWVHVDYQYVIDNLPSNWTNKPTNIVNAQYLDWWQIQEFKAEYWDFLLGKSGEGNHFWSDKAFPSGHMNSSSMPVYGFLLYFMNEKRKQNIVWWKWLIFGFFIADVAMMGFMQIISRTHYLTDLMFSLIVLLICFKGVAYLVDHVIYKILSFIWNKQNKTYNMFEWNNGKRTVLFINIDGVLWIVAKVRTSNINKSKKYKYWHKDNTIYKE
;
A
#
# COMPACT_ATOMS: atom_id res chain seq x y z
N MET A 1 3.41 21.10 52.26
CA MET A 1 3.02 20.79 50.86
C MET A 1 4.28 20.87 50.00
N ASN A 2 5.01 19.74 49.89
CA ASN A 2 6.32 19.69 49.22
C ASN A 2 6.15 19.37 47.74
N ILE A 3 6.59 20.29 46.88
CA ILE A 3 6.64 20.12 45.43
C ILE A 3 7.84 19.22 45.09
N LEU A 4 7.55 18.00 44.63
CA LEU A 4 8.54 17.03 44.17
C LEU A 4 9.25 17.53 42.91
N ASN A 5 10.50 17.96 43.08
CA ASN A 5 11.44 18.32 42.03
C ASN A 5 11.98 17.06 41.33
N PHE A 6 11.42 16.69 40.17
CA PHE A 6 12.01 15.66 39.31
C PHE A 6 13.10 16.26 38.40
N LYS A 7 14.34 16.32 38.89
CA LYS A 7 15.52 16.51 38.03
C LYS A 7 15.78 15.23 37.22
N ARG A 8 15.38 15.23 35.95
CA ARG A 8 15.71 14.16 34.98
C ARG A 8 17.18 14.33 34.54
N LYS A 9 18.06 13.42 34.93
CA LYS A 9 19.46 13.36 34.42
C LYS A 9 19.44 12.98 32.93
N PRO A 10 20.10 13.74 32.02
CA PRO A 10 20.26 13.33 30.63
C PRO A 10 21.54 12.49 30.51
N LYS A 11 21.42 11.18 30.65
CA LYS A 11 22.41 10.22 30.11
C LYS A 11 21.70 9.30 29.13
N LYS A 12 21.47 9.78 27.91
CA LYS A 12 21.17 8.94 26.76
C LYS A 12 21.79 9.59 25.53
N GLU A 13 22.79 8.92 24.97
CA GLU A 13 23.35 9.25 23.65
C GLU A 13 22.20 9.25 22.62
N PHE A 14 22.02 10.38 21.93
CA PHE A 14 20.93 10.60 20.99
C PHE A 14 21.40 10.26 19.57
N TYR A 15 20.92 9.15 19.02
CA TYR A 15 21.25 8.75 17.65
C TYR A 15 20.36 9.47 16.62
N ALA A 16 20.90 10.52 15.99
CA ALA A 16 20.35 11.08 14.76
C ALA A 16 20.72 10.15 13.58
N ASN A 17 19.76 9.43 13.00
CA ASN A 17 20.06 8.63 11.80
C ASN A 17 18.96 8.70 10.73
N GLY A 18 19.28 9.39 9.63
CA GLY A 18 18.43 9.66 8.47
C GLY A 18 18.26 8.47 7.50
N SER A 19 18.17 7.23 8.00
CA SER A 19 17.86 6.07 7.16
C SER A 19 16.41 5.65 7.39
N ALA A 20 15.58 5.64 6.35
CA ALA A 20 14.12 5.53 6.45
C ALA A 20 13.57 4.28 7.17
N PHE A 21 14.36 3.24 7.43
CA PHE A 21 13.82 1.99 8.00
C PHE A 21 14.55 1.41 9.21
N ILE A 22 15.85 1.66 9.44
CA ILE A 22 16.60 0.72 10.31
C ILE A 22 17.75 1.36 11.11
N ASN A 23 17.90 0.94 12.38
CA ASN A 23 19.04 1.28 13.24
C ASN A 23 20.36 0.75 12.65
N LYS A 24 21.48 1.46 12.79
CA LYS A 24 22.73 1.16 12.06
C LYS A 24 23.33 -0.22 12.43
N ASN A 25 23.06 -0.73 13.63
CA ASN A 25 23.74 -1.88 14.24
C ASN A 25 22.84 -3.10 14.58
N SER A 26 21.72 -3.32 13.89
CA SER A 26 20.85 -4.47 14.17
C SER A 26 21.05 -5.65 13.20
N LYS A 27 20.96 -6.89 13.71
CA LYS A 27 20.97 -8.13 12.90
C LYS A 27 19.82 -8.13 11.87
N HIS A 28 18.65 -7.64 12.27
CA HIS A 28 17.46 -7.55 11.42
C HIS A 28 17.64 -6.59 10.23
N LYS A 29 18.46 -5.53 10.34
CA LYS A 29 18.83 -4.68 9.20
C LYS A 29 19.47 -5.45 8.06
N ILE A 30 20.41 -6.32 8.41
CA ILE A 30 21.14 -7.12 7.45
C ILE A 30 20.17 -8.08 6.77
N ILE A 31 19.31 -8.73 7.55
CA ILE A 31 18.25 -9.62 7.03
C ILE A 31 17.34 -8.89 6.06
N PHE A 32 16.76 -7.73 6.43
CA PHE A 32 15.90 -6.97 5.52
C PHE A 32 16.62 -6.49 4.26
N LYS A 33 17.89 -6.12 4.36
CA LYS A 33 18.70 -5.74 3.20
C LYS A 33 18.89 -6.94 2.27
N ILE A 34 19.22 -8.10 2.81
CA ILE A 34 19.39 -9.35 2.05
C ILE A 34 18.07 -9.74 1.39
N LEU A 35 16.97 -9.80 2.14
CA LEU A 35 15.64 -10.13 1.61
C LEU A 35 15.21 -9.17 0.50
N LYS A 36 15.46 -7.86 0.66
CA LYS A 36 15.18 -6.88 -0.38
C LYS A 36 16.00 -7.13 -1.65
N ILE A 37 17.30 -7.44 -1.50
CA ILE A 37 18.16 -7.74 -2.64
C ILE A 37 17.67 -9.00 -3.35
N ILE A 38 17.40 -10.07 -2.61
CA ILE A 38 16.86 -11.33 -3.15
C ILE A 38 15.56 -11.06 -3.90
N ALA A 39 14.60 -10.38 -3.28
CA ALA A 39 13.32 -10.06 -3.90
C ALA A 39 13.51 -9.25 -5.18
N LEU A 40 14.37 -8.21 -5.15
CA LEU A 40 14.63 -7.39 -6.33
C LEU A 40 15.31 -8.20 -7.44
N THR A 41 16.28 -9.06 -7.11
CA THR A 41 16.95 -9.95 -8.08
C THR A 41 15.97 -10.91 -8.72
N VAL A 42 15.10 -11.56 -7.93
CA VAL A 42 14.06 -12.46 -8.45
C VAL A 42 13.11 -11.72 -9.38
N VAL A 43 12.56 -10.60 -8.94
CA VAL A 43 11.58 -9.83 -9.73
C VAL A 43 12.21 -9.26 -11.01
N ILE A 44 13.45 -8.76 -10.96
CA ILE A 44 14.15 -8.30 -12.18
C ILE A 44 14.42 -9.47 -13.13
N THR A 45 14.84 -10.62 -12.62
CA THR A 45 15.09 -11.81 -13.45
C THR A 45 13.80 -12.25 -14.15
N LEU A 46 12.70 -12.33 -13.41
CA LEU A 46 11.39 -12.66 -13.96
C LEU A 46 10.89 -11.59 -14.95
N PHE A 47 11.18 -10.31 -14.71
CA PHE A 47 10.85 -9.24 -15.66
C PHE A 47 11.63 -9.38 -16.98
N ILE A 48 12.92 -9.73 -16.92
CA ILE A 48 13.74 -9.99 -18.11
C ILE A 48 13.20 -11.19 -18.88
N VAL A 49 12.91 -12.29 -18.17
CA VAL A 49 12.32 -13.50 -18.78
C VAL A 49 10.96 -13.18 -19.41
N GLY A 50 10.09 -12.46 -18.70
CA GLY A 50 8.80 -12.01 -19.21
C GLY A 50 8.95 -11.10 -20.42
N SER A 51 9.98 -10.25 -20.47
CA SER A 51 10.21 -9.37 -21.63
C SER A 51 10.55 -10.13 -22.91
N ILE A 52 10.98 -11.39 -22.82
CA ILE A 52 11.31 -12.25 -23.96
C ILE A 52 10.16 -13.25 -24.24
N CYS A 53 9.58 -13.82 -23.18
CA CYS A 53 8.69 -14.97 -23.25
C CYS A 53 7.27 -14.69 -22.71
N ASP A 54 6.85 -13.43 -22.61
CA ASP A 54 5.59 -13.05 -21.93
C ASP A 54 4.37 -13.82 -22.43
N ARG A 55 4.17 -13.85 -23.75
CA ARG A 55 3.02 -14.49 -24.39
C ARG A 55 3.05 -16.02 -24.24
N PRO A 56 4.17 -16.72 -24.54
CA PRO A 56 4.27 -18.16 -24.24
C PRO A 56 4.00 -18.50 -22.77
N ILE A 57 4.51 -17.70 -21.83
CA ILE A 57 4.30 -17.90 -20.38
C ILE A 57 2.82 -17.72 -20.03
N ALA A 58 2.21 -16.63 -20.46
CA ALA A 58 0.80 -16.33 -20.20
C ALA A 58 -0.12 -17.41 -20.77
N LYS A 59 0.18 -17.92 -21.96
CA LYS A 59 -0.57 -19.04 -22.55
C LYS A 59 -0.41 -20.32 -21.73
N ALA A 60 0.82 -20.77 -21.50
CA ALA A 60 1.10 -22.04 -20.82
C ALA A 60 0.55 -22.08 -19.39
N ILE A 61 0.60 -20.97 -18.65
CA ILE A 61 0.09 -20.88 -17.28
C ILE A 61 -1.43 -20.62 -17.29
N GLY A 62 -1.93 -19.80 -18.21
CA GLY A 62 -3.36 -19.46 -18.31
C GLY A 62 -4.24 -20.67 -18.60
N ASP A 63 -3.73 -21.65 -19.36
CA ASP A 63 -4.43 -22.91 -19.63
C ASP A 63 -4.67 -23.78 -18.38
N LEU A 64 -3.99 -23.49 -17.26
CA LEU A 64 -4.25 -24.16 -15.99
C LEU A 64 -5.58 -23.71 -15.33
N ASN A 65 -6.11 -22.55 -15.72
CA ASN A 65 -7.32 -21.96 -15.15
C ASN A 65 -8.61 -22.69 -15.56
N ASP A 66 -8.54 -23.59 -16.54
CA ASP A 66 -9.68 -24.38 -17.00
C ASP A 66 -10.00 -25.55 -16.03
N ASN A 67 -9.35 -25.60 -14.86
CA ASN A 67 -9.59 -26.55 -13.77
C ASN A 67 -10.37 -25.90 -12.62
N GLY A 68 -11.57 -26.41 -12.30
CA GLY A 68 -12.50 -25.82 -11.33
C GLY A 68 -11.89 -25.33 -9.99
N PRO A 69 -11.02 -26.09 -9.29
CA PRO A 69 -10.38 -25.61 -8.06
C PRO A 69 -9.42 -24.44 -8.28
N VAL A 70 -8.71 -24.42 -9.42
CA VAL A 70 -7.80 -23.34 -9.78
C VAL A 70 -8.60 -22.08 -10.10
N SER A 71 -9.69 -22.21 -10.85
CA SER A 71 -10.63 -21.12 -11.13
C SER A 71 -11.16 -20.46 -9.85
N TRP A 72 -11.50 -21.27 -8.84
CA TRP A 72 -11.93 -20.82 -7.51
C TRP A 72 -10.86 -19.98 -6.82
N LEU A 73 -9.61 -20.46 -6.79
CA LEU A 73 -8.49 -19.76 -6.17
C LEU A 73 -8.15 -18.47 -6.94
N SER A 74 -8.16 -18.52 -8.27
CA SER A 74 -7.94 -17.37 -9.14
C SER A 74 -8.95 -16.26 -8.85
N LEU A 75 -10.25 -16.59 -8.81
CA LEU A 75 -11.30 -15.62 -8.48
C LEU A 75 -11.14 -15.09 -7.05
N PHE A 76 -10.82 -15.95 -6.08
CA PHE A 76 -10.61 -15.54 -4.70
C PHE A 76 -9.49 -14.50 -4.58
N TRP A 77 -8.32 -14.77 -5.16
CA TRP A 77 -7.19 -13.84 -5.12
C TRP A 77 -7.46 -12.58 -5.92
N ASP A 78 -8.10 -12.69 -7.09
CA ASP A 78 -8.50 -11.54 -7.89
C ASP A 78 -9.36 -10.56 -7.08
N LYS A 79 -10.47 -11.05 -6.51
CA LYS A 79 -11.35 -10.20 -5.70
C LYS A 79 -10.70 -9.71 -4.42
N LEU A 80 -9.89 -10.55 -3.76
CA LEU A 80 -9.09 -10.14 -2.62
C LEU A 80 -8.17 -8.96 -2.98
N ALA A 81 -7.54 -8.91 -4.15
CA ALA A 81 -6.70 -7.77 -4.52
C ALA A 81 -7.49 -6.46 -4.66
N TYR A 82 -8.73 -6.50 -5.14
CA TYR A 82 -9.55 -5.29 -5.22
C TYR A 82 -9.94 -4.76 -3.84
N THR A 83 -10.20 -5.65 -2.89
CA THR A 83 -10.80 -5.28 -1.61
C THR A 83 -9.80 -5.18 -0.47
N MET A 84 -8.69 -5.93 -0.50
CA MET A 84 -7.78 -6.07 0.64
C MET A 84 -7.12 -4.75 1.06
N THR A 85 -6.94 -3.81 0.13
CA THR A 85 -6.43 -2.48 0.47
C THR A 85 -7.34 -1.79 1.50
N ALA A 86 -8.66 -1.98 1.44
CA ALA A 86 -9.60 -1.31 2.33
C ALA A 86 -9.39 -1.67 3.83
N PRO A 87 -9.29 -2.95 4.24
CA PRO A 87 -8.89 -3.33 5.60
C PRO A 87 -7.58 -2.69 6.10
N PHE A 88 -6.56 -2.55 5.24
CA PHE A 88 -5.28 -1.92 5.63
C PHE A 88 -5.39 -0.41 5.76
N MET A 89 -6.14 0.24 4.86
CA MET A 89 -6.44 1.66 4.96
C MET A 89 -7.32 1.97 6.18
N PHE A 90 -8.24 1.07 6.50
CA PHE A 90 -9.01 1.10 7.75
C PHE A 90 -8.10 1.03 8.98
N ALA A 91 -7.10 0.13 8.99
CA ALA A 91 -6.11 0.08 10.06
C ALA A 91 -5.33 1.40 10.19
N GLY A 92 -4.88 1.99 9.07
CA GLY A 92 -4.19 3.27 9.04
C GLY A 92 -5.05 4.43 9.56
N ALA A 93 -6.30 4.54 9.10
CA ALA A 93 -7.26 5.52 9.57
C ALA A 93 -7.53 5.35 11.08
N GLY A 94 -7.68 4.11 11.53
CA GLY A 94 -7.87 3.80 12.93
C GLY A 94 -6.67 4.18 13.80
N ILE A 95 -5.44 4.00 13.34
CA ILE A 95 -4.23 4.50 14.03
C ILE A 95 -4.27 6.02 14.16
N LEU A 96 -4.68 6.75 13.11
CA LEU A 96 -4.81 8.21 13.15
C LEU A 96 -5.87 8.65 14.17
N LEU A 97 -7.04 8.02 14.15
CA LEU A 97 -8.13 8.31 15.08
C LEU A 97 -7.72 8.06 16.53
N GLU A 98 -7.10 6.93 16.82
CA GLU A 98 -6.62 6.63 18.18
C GLU A 98 -5.49 7.57 18.62
N SER A 99 -4.63 8.01 17.70
CA SER A 99 -3.63 9.05 17.98
C SER A 99 -4.27 10.38 18.39
N LEU A 100 -5.29 10.81 17.64
CA LEU A 100 -6.03 12.04 17.93
C LEU A 100 -6.75 11.94 19.27
N ASN A 101 -7.36 10.79 19.57
CA ASN A 101 -8.01 10.53 20.84
C ASN A 101 -7.04 10.67 22.01
N ILE A 102 -5.86 10.02 21.94
CA ILE A 102 -4.87 10.13 23.02
C ILE A 102 -4.45 11.59 23.23
N LYS A 103 -4.26 12.35 22.14
CA LYS A 103 -3.85 13.75 22.20
C LYS A 103 -4.92 14.67 22.78
N TYR A 104 -6.20 14.43 22.47
CA TYR A 104 -7.29 15.36 22.76
C TYR A 104 -8.34 14.84 23.75
N LYS A 105 -8.19 13.64 24.31
CA LYS A 105 -9.16 13.02 25.26
C LYS A 105 -9.49 13.89 26.47
N ALA A 106 -8.52 14.69 26.93
CA ALA A 106 -8.73 15.59 28.07
C ALA A 106 -9.69 16.74 27.72
N LYS A 107 -9.72 17.17 26.46
CA LYS A 107 -10.58 18.24 25.96
C LYS A 107 -11.93 17.70 25.48
N PHE A 108 -11.96 16.52 24.87
CA PHE A 108 -13.17 15.96 24.27
C PHE A 108 -13.42 14.53 24.76
N LYS A 109 -14.22 14.40 25.83
CA LYS A 109 -14.53 13.10 26.46
C LYS A 109 -15.31 12.14 25.55
N PHE A 110 -16.07 12.66 24.59
CA PHE A 110 -16.90 11.87 23.66
C PHE A 110 -16.13 11.27 22.47
N LEU A 111 -14.85 11.59 22.28
CA LEU A 111 -14.04 11.06 21.16
C LEU A 111 -14.01 9.53 21.14
N ASN A 112 -14.03 8.88 22.30
CA ASN A 112 -14.07 7.42 22.39
C ASN A 112 -15.34 6.83 21.72
N ILE A 113 -16.49 7.44 21.95
CA ILE A 113 -17.78 7.00 21.40
C ILE A 113 -17.79 7.25 19.89
N ILE A 114 -17.34 8.44 19.47
CA ILE A 114 -17.24 8.79 18.05
C ILE A 114 -16.38 7.78 17.30
N ILE A 115 -15.23 7.37 17.84
CA ILE A 115 -14.35 6.40 17.18
C ILE A 115 -15.02 5.04 17.03
N ILE A 116 -15.75 4.57 18.05
CA ILE A 116 -16.50 3.31 17.97
C ILE A 116 -17.57 3.40 16.88
N ILE A 117 -18.32 4.50 16.83
CA ILE A 117 -19.32 4.74 15.78
C ILE A 117 -18.66 4.76 14.40
N VAL A 118 -17.53 5.46 14.24
CA VAL A 118 -16.80 5.49 12.97
C VAL A 118 -16.33 4.11 12.55
N TYR A 119 -15.80 3.29 13.46
CA TYR A 119 -15.42 1.91 13.15
C TYR A 119 -16.62 1.06 12.73
N ALA A 120 -17.72 1.12 13.47
CA ALA A 120 -18.94 0.39 13.15
C ALA A 120 -19.52 0.80 11.79
N LEU A 121 -19.66 2.11 11.56
CA LEU A 121 -20.17 2.65 10.29
C LEU A 121 -19.28 2.26 9.11
N PHE A 122 -17.96 2.28 9.25
CA PHE A 122 -17.05 1.89 8.18
C PHE A 122 -17.20 0.40 7.84
N ILE A 123 -17.27 -0.48 8.85
CA ILE A 123 -17.46 -1.92 8.65
C ILE A 123 -18.82 -2.20 7.99
N ILE A 124 -19.89 -1.55 8.45
CA ILE A 124 -21.24 -1.67 7.87
C ILE A 124 -21.22 -1.20 6.41
N LEU A 125 -20.68 0.00 6.14
CA LEU A 125 -20.62 0.55 4.80
C LEU A 125 -19.80 -0.32 3.85
N PHE A 126 -18.63 -0.79 4.28
CA PHE A 126 -17.82 -1.73 3.52
C PHE A 126 -18.60 -3.01 3.20
N THR A 127 -19.25 -3.60 4.20
CA THR A 127 -20.06 -4.80 4.02
C THR A 127 -21.18 -4.56 3.02
N LEU A 128 -21.91 -3.44 3.11
CA LEU A 128 -22.99 -3.08 2.19
C LEU A 128 -22.49 -2.87 0.75
N ILE A 129 -21.35 -2.19 0.58
CA ILE A 129 -20.75 -1.95 -0.75
C ILE A 129 -20.37 -3.28 -1.40
N ILE A 130 -19.64 -4.16 -0.70
CA ILE A 130 -19.24 -5.45 -1.28
C ILE A 130 -20.44 -6.37 -1.47
N SER A 131 -21.41 -6.36 -0.55
CA SER A 131 -22.66 -7.13 -0.70
C SER A 131 -23.43 -6.67 -1.93
N ARG A 132 -23.46 -5.36 -2.21
CA ARG A 132 -24.02 -4.82 -3.45
C ARG A 132 -23.25 -5.29 -4.68
N MET A 133 -21.93 -5.34 -4.64
CA MET A 133 -21.12 -5.88 -5.75
C MET A 133 -21.41 -7.36 -5.99
N ILE A 134 -21.53 -8.17 -4.93
CA ILE A 134 -21.92 -9.58 -5.02
C ILE A 134 -23.33 -9.73 -5.60
N TYR A 135 -24.27 -8.91 -5.14
CA TYR A 135 -25.63 -8.89 -5.67
C TYR A 135 -25.67 -8.49 -7.15
N GLN A 136 -24.89 -7.47 -7.53
CA GLN A 136 -24.74 -7.06 -8.93
C GLN A 136 -24.17 -8.21 -9.75
N GLN A 137 -23.09 -8.85 -9.31
CA GLN A 137 -22.54 -10.03 -9.98
C GLN A 137 -23.60 -11.12 -10.14
N ALA A 138 -24.34 -11.46 -9.08
CA ALA A 138 -25.36 -12.50 -9.06
C ALA A 138 -26.55 -12.23 -10.01
N THR A 139 -26.88 -10.95 -10.22
CA THR A 139 -28.03 -10.52 -11.02
C THR A 139 -27.64 -10.06 -12.43
N PHE A 140 -26.35 -9.82 -12.66
CA PHE A 140 -25.78 -9.39 -13.92
C PHE A 140 -25.98 -10.47 -14.98
N ASP A 141 -26.57 -10.07 -16.11
CA ASP A 141 -26.89 -10.97 -17.22
C ASP A 141 -25.69 -11.07 -18.16
N ALA A 142 -24.74 -11.93 -17.82
CA ALA A 142 -23.63 -12.27 -18.70
C ALA A 142 -24.15 -13.09 -19.91
N PHE A 143 -23.39 -13.10 -21.01
CA PHE A 143 -23.76 -13.79 -22.26
C PHE A 143 -24.20 -15.24 -22.10
N SER A 144 -23.83 -15.90 -21.00
CA SER A 144 -24.11 -17.30 -20.67
C SER A 144 -25.04 -17.54 -19.47
N GLY A 145 -25.63 -16.49 -18.93
CA GLY A 145 -26.57 -16.53 -17.81
C GLY A 145 -26.10 -15.81 -16.55
N LYS A 146 -27.06 -15.52 -15.69
CA LYS A 146 -26.88 -14.66 -14.51
C LYS A 146 -25.84 -15.20 -13.53
N GLY A 147 -25.00 -14.32 -12.99
CA GLY A 147 -24.03 -14.68 -11.96
C GLY A 147 -22.70 -15.21 -12.47
N ARG A 148 -22.61 -15.61 -13.74
CA ARG A 148 -21.43 -16.30 -14.27
C ARG A 148 -20.26 -15.35 -14.51
N ASP A 149 -19.04 -15.84 -14.30
CA ASP A 149 -17.81 -15.10 -14.56
C ASP A 149 -16.97 -15.84 -15.60
N TYR A 150 -16.95 -15.29 -16.83
CA TYR A 150 -16.28 -15.90 -17.97
C TYR A 150 -14.76 -15.76 -17.90
N TRP A 151 -14.23 -14.87 -17.07
CA TRP A 151 -12.78 -14.71 -16.89
C TRP A 151 -12.21 -15.93 -16.15
N PHE A 152 -13.00 -16.50 -15.25
CA PHE A 152 -12.61 -17.65 -14.43
C PHE A 152 -13.32 -18.95 -14.82
N GLY A 153 -14.30 -18.91 -15.73
CA GLY A 153 -15.03 -20.11 -16.16
C GLY A 153 -15.93 -20.70 -15.06
N LEU A 154 -16.30 -19.90 -14.05
CA LEU A 154 -17.12 -20.33 -12.93
C LEU A 154 -18.61 -20.09 -13.20
N ASP A 155 -19.45 -21.02 -12.76
CA ASP A 155 -20.90 -20.80 -12.71
C ASP A 155 -21.26 -19.73 -11.66
N GLY A 156 -22.53 -19.30 -11.68
CA GLY A 156 -22.99 -18.24 -10.79
C GLY A 156 -22.95 -18.62 -9.31
N THR A 157 -23.25 -19.87 -8.96
CA THR A 157 -23.24 -20.33 -7.57
C THR A 157 -21.84 -20.29 -7.00
N ASN A 158 -20.86 -20.86 -7.71
CA ASN A 158 -19.47 -20.89 -7.30
C ASN A 158 -18.86 -19.48 -7.20
N THR A 159 -19.17 -18.61 -8.17
CA THR A 159 -18.75 -17.20 -8.15
C THR A 159 -19.22 -16.50 -6.87
N ILE A 160 -20.52 -16.61 -6.54
CA ILE A 160 -21.10 -15.97 -5.35
C ILE A 160 -20.50 -16.52 -4.06
N ILE A 161 -20.29 -17.84 -3.97
CA ILE A 161 -19.72 -18.45 -2.76
C ILE A 161 -18.28 -17.95 -2.53
N VAL A 162 -17.43 -17.92 -3.57
CA VAL A 162 -16.05 -17.41 -3.47
C VAL A 162 -16.03 -15.98 -2.95
N MET A 163 -16.82 -15.10 -3.56
CA MET A 163 -16.88 -13.69 -3.16
C MET A 163 -17.43 -13.52 -1.73
N THR A 164 -18.39 -14.35 -1.32
CA THR A 164 -18.95 -14.33 0.04
C THR A 164 -17.93 -14.77 1.08
N ILE A 165 -17.13 -15.82 0.79
CA ILE A 165 -16.04 -16.26 1.65
C ILE A 165 -14.99 -15.16 1.80
N GLN A 166 -14.58 -14.55 0.70
CA GLN A 166 -13.63 -13.43 0.69
C GLN A 166 -14.14 -12.26 1.54
N LEU A 167 -15.37 -11.79 1.31
CA LEU A 167 -15.99 -10.73 2.11
C LEU A 167 -16.02 -11.09 3.61
N SER A 168 -16.39 -12.33 3.93
CA SER A 168 -16.48 -12.79 5.33
C SER A 168 -15.12 -12.71 6.03
N ILE A 169 -14.04 -13.12 5.35
CA ILE A 169 -12.68 -13.04 5.87
C ILE A 169 -12.28 -11.58 6.14
N GLU A 170 -12.55 -10.67 5.20
CA GLU A 170 -12.18 -9.26 5.34
C GLU A 170 -12.96 -8.55 6.44
N VAL A 171 -14.25 -8.81 6.58
CA VAL A 171 -15.06 -8.29 7.68
C VAL A 171 -14.54 -8.79 9.03
N ILE A 172 -14.19 -10.07 9.14
CA ILE A 172 -13.58 -10.63 10.36
C ILE A 172 -12.25 -9.93 10.67
N LEU A 173 -11.40 -9.70 9.66
CA LEU A 173 -10.13 -8.99 9.81
C LEU A 173 -10.35 -7.54 10.26
N MET A 174 -11.32 -6.84 9.69
CA MET A 174 -11.65 -5.46 10.08
C MET A 174 -12.21 -5.39 11.50
N CYS A 175 -13.12 -6.29 11.88
CA CYS A 175 -13.63 -6.40 13.25
C CYS A 175 -12.50 -6.66 14.25
N ARG A 176 -11.60 -7.62 13.95
CA ARG A 176 -10.43 -7.91 14.79
C ARG A 176 -9.47 -6.71 14.88
N THR A 177 -9.28 -5.99 13.78
CA THR A 177 -8.44 -4.78 13.73
C THR A 177 -9.05 -3.65 14.55
N ALA A 178 -10.35 -3.39 14.41
CA ALA A 178 -11.08 -2.40 15.20
C ALA A 178 -10.98 -2.70 16.71
N TRP A 179 -11.21 -3.97 17.08
CA TRP A 179 -11.07 -4.42 18.45
C TRP A 179 -9.64 -4.24 18.97
N PHE A 180 -8.63 -4.68 18.20
CA PHE A 180 -7.23 -4.53 18.57
C PHE A 180 -6.85 -3.05 18.77
N LEU A 181 -7.25 -2.19 17.83
CA LEU A 181 -6.96 -0.77 17.88
C LEU A 181 -7.60 -0.12 19.11
N ARG A 182 -8.88 -0.41 19.36
CA ARG A 182 -9.64 0.16 20.46
C ARG A 182 -9.21 -0.34 21.83
N VAL A 183 -8.97 -1.65 21.97
CA VAL A 183 -8.78 -2.30 23.27
C VAL A 183 -7.31 -2.38 23.69
N LYS A 184 -6.41 -2.66 22.73
CA LYS A 184 -4.97 -2.83 23.00
C LYS A 184 -4.13 -1.65 22.55
N PHE A 185 -4.31 -1.20 21.31
CA PHE A 185 -3.44 -0.17 20.72
C PHE A 185 -3.64 1.21 21.35
N SER A 186 -4.89 1.63 21.59
CA SER A 186 -5.24 2.92 22.20
C SER A 186 -4.65 3.13 23.61
N LYS A 187 -4.33 2.03 24.32
CA LYS A 187 -3.75 2.06 25.67
C LYS A 187 -2.23 2.22 25.66
N ARG A 188 -1.59 2.19 24.49
CA ARG A 188 -0.14 2.32 24.37
C ARG A 188 0.31 3.74 24.68
N TYR A 189 1.21 3.87 25.66
CA TYR A 189 1.82 5.16 26.02
C TYR A 189 2.77 5.68 24.94
N ASP A 190 3.28 4.79 24.08
CA ASP A 190 4.28 5.12 23.07
C ASP A 190 3.70 5.51 21.71
N LEU A 191 2.37 5.61 21.59
CA LEU A 191 1.70 5.80 20.32
C LEU A 191 2.04 7.14 19.64
N LEU A 192 2.03 8.23 20.44
CA LEU A 192 2.43 9.56 19.97
C LEU A 192 3.95 9.70 19.89
N THR A 193 4.67 9.27 20.94
CA THR A 193 6.14 9.45 21.05
C THR A 193 6.90 8.66 19.99
N ASN A 194 6.41 7.49 19.60
CA ASN A 194 7.02 6.74 18.51
C ASN A 194 6.58 7.24 17.13
N ASN A 195 5.56 8.11 16.99
CA ASN A 195 5.02 8.66 15.75
C ASN A 195 4.16 7.72 14.89
N TYR A 196 3.34 6.84 15.49
CA TYR A 196 2.56 5.84 14.71
C TYR A 196 1.62 6.49 13.68
N TRP A 197 1.11 7.67 13.99
CA TRP A 197 0.31 8.49 13.08
C TRP A 197 1.05 8.91 11.81
N ILE A 198 2.37 9.15 11.86
CA ILE A 198 3.17 9.48 10.66
C ILE A 198 3.30 8.26 9.75
N ASP A 199 3.51 7.08 10.35
CA ASP A 199 3.60 5.84 9.59
C ASP A 199 2.26 5.50 8.93
N ALA A 200 1.14 5.84 9.58
CA ALA A 200 -0.17 5.72 8.94
C ALA A 200 -0.30 6.64 7.72
N LEU A 201 0.10 7.90 7.83
CA LEU A 201 0.11 8.84 6.70
C LEU A 201 0.99 8.36 5.54
N LYS A 202 2.13 7.70 5.81
CA LYS A 202 2.98 7.13 4.77
C LYS A 202 2.24 6.13 3.90
N ILE A 203 1.42 5.26 4.49
CA ILE A 203 0.64 4.29 3.70
C ILE A 203 -0.35 5.03 2.80
N PHE A 204 -1.08 6.02 3.32
CA PHE A 204 -2.00 6.81 2.50
C PHE A 204 -1.29 7.51 1.34
N VAL A 205 -0.09 8.06 1.57
CA VAL A 205 0.69 8.71 0.51
C VAL A 205 1.20 7.70 -0.51
N VAL A 206 1.71 6.55 -0.07
CA VAL A 206 2.16 5.48 -0.97
C VAL A 206 0.99 5.00 -1.83
N PHE A 207 -0.16 4.71 -1.22
CA PHE A 207 -1.36 4.30 -1.94
C PHE A 207 -1.84 5.37 -2.93
N GLY A 208 -1.93 6.65 -2.51
CA GLY A 208 -2.33 7.74 -3.41
C GLY A 208 -1.35 7.96 -4.57
N LEU A 209 -0.05 7.82 -4.32
CA LEU A 209 0.97 7.97 -5.36
C LEU A 209 0.93 6.82 -6.36
N PHE A 210 0.88 5.57 -5.89
CA PHE A 210 0.93 4.42 -6.80
C PHE A 210 -0.45 4.07 -7.36
N GLY A 211 -1.45 3.88 -6.51
CA GLY A 211 -2.77 3.41 -6.92
C GLY A 211 -3.65 4.46 -7.60
N VAL A 212 -3.54 5.73 -7.21
CA VAL A 212 -4.40 6.82 -7.76
C VAL A 212 -3.69 7.65 -8.82
N THR A 213 -2.35 7.69 -8.81
CA THR A 213 -1.59 8.52 -9.76
C THR A 213 -0.80 7.68 -10.75
N PHE A 214 0.16 6.87 -10.29
CA PHE A 214 1.08 6.15 -11.16
C PHE A 214 0.39 5.10 -12.04
N ASP A 215 -0.41 4.19 -11.45
CA ASP A 215 -1.07 3.12 -12.20
C ASP A 215 -2.06 3.68 -13.24
N PRO A 216 -2.96 4.63 -12.91
CA PRO A 216 -3.86 5.23 -13.90
C PRO A 216 -3.13 5.94 -15.04
N ILE A 217 -2.07 6.69 -14.72
CA ILE A 217 -1.28 7.40 -15.74
C ILE A 217 -0.66 6.40 -16.70
N LEU A 218 0.03 5.37 -16.20
CA LEU A 218 0.68 4.40 -17.09
C LEU A 218 -0.34 3.57 -17.89
N LYS A 219 -1.47 3.18 -17.29
CA LYS A 219 -2.55 2.49 -18.02
C LYS A 219 -3.08 3.34 -19.18
N THR A 220 -3.16 4.66 -18.99
CA THR A 220 -3.59 5.63 -20.02
C THR A 220 -2.62 5.70 -21.21
N PHE A 221 -1.30 5.58 -20.99
CA PHE A 221 -0.28 5.71 -22.04
C PHE A 221 0.08 4.39 -22.73
N PHE A 222 0.15 3.28 -21.98
CA PHE A 222 0.57 1.99 -22.53
C PHE A 222 -0.60 1.22 -23.13
N GLY A 223 -1.78 1.32 -22.51
CA GLY A 223 -3.00 0.77 -23.08
C GLY A 223 -2.99 -0.75 -23.34
N ARG A 224 -2.05 -1.51 -22.76
CA ARG A 224 -1.88 -2.96 -22.96
C ARG A 224 -3.16 -3.71 -22.55
N PRO A 225 -3.78 -4.50 -23.43
CA PRO A 225 -4.98 -5.27 -23.08
C PRO A 225 -4.62 -6.45 -22.16
N TYR A 226 -5.59 -6.94 -21.38
CA TYR A 226 -5.43 -8.20 -20.65
C TYR A 226 -5.23 -9.39 -21.59
N TRP A 227 -4.55 -10.43 -21.09
CA TRP A 227 -4.26 -11.64 -21.88
C TRP A 227 -5.55 -12.33 -22.36
N VAL A 228 -6.58 -12.39 -21.50
CA VAL A 228 -7.90 -12.95 -21.81
C VAL A 228 -8.54 -12.29 -23.05
N HIS A 229 -8.26 -11.01 -23.31
CA HIS A 229 -8.79 -10.32 -24.47
C HIS A 229 -7.99 -10.57 -25.76
N VAL A 230 -6.72 -10.95 -25.63
CA VAL A 230 -5.85 -11.29 -26.78
C VAL A 230 -6.16 -12.69 -27.32
N ASP A 231 -6.60 -13.61 -26.46
CA ASP A 231 -6.99 -14.97 -26.84
C ASP A 231 -8.46 -15.27 -26.49
N TYR A 232 -9.32 -14.26 -26.67
CA TYR A 232 -10.68 -14.28 -26.14
C TYR A 232 -11.55 -15.38 -26.77
N GLN A 233 -11.43 -15.58 -28.09
CA GLN A 233 -12.13 -16.67 -28.77
C GLN A 233 -11.80 -18.04 -28.17
N TYR A 234 -10.52 -18.33 -27.92
CA TYR A 234 -10.08 -19.59 -27.31
C TYR A 234 -10.69 -19.78 -25.92
N VAL A 235 -10.69 -18.72 -25.09
CA VAL A 235 -11.30 -18.77 -23.75
C VAL A 235 -12.77 -19.14 -23.85
N ILE A 236 -13.53 -18.51 -24.76
CA ILE A 236 -14.96 -18.80 -24.94
C ILE A 236 -15.20 -20.23 -25.44
N ASP A 237 -14.41 -20.70 -26.39
CA ASP A 237 -14.51 -22.06 -26.94
C ASP A 237 -14.29 -23.12 -25.84
N ASN A 238 -13.38 -22.84 -24.91
CA ASN A 238 -13.03 -23.72 -23.80
C ASN A 238 -13.90 -23.58 -22.54
N LEU A 239 -14.88 -22.65 -22.52
CA LEU A 239 -15.82 -22.56 -21.39
C LEU A 239 -16.62 -23.86 -21.20
N PRO A 240 -17.01 -24.20 -19.95
CA PRO A 240 -17.73 -25.43 -19.64
C PRO A 240 -18.98 -25.63 -20.50
N SER A 241 -19.31 -26.88 -20.83
CA SER A 241 -20.44 -27.22 -21.72
C SER A 241 -21.81 -26.79 -21.20
N ASN A 242 -21.94 -26.52 -19.90
CA ASN A 242 -23.15 -25.97 -19.29
C ASN A 242 -23.38 -24.47 -19.57
N TRP A 243 -22.54 -23.84 -20.42
CA TRP A 243 -22.69 -22.50 -20.95
C TRP A 243 -23.35 -22.57 -22.34
N THR A 244 -24.67 -22.36 -22.43
CA THR A 244 -25.47 -22.65 -23.63
C THR A 244 -25.50 -21.52 -24.67
N ASN A 245 -25.14 -20.29 -24.30
CA ASN A 245 -25.22 -19.09 -25.14
C ASN A 245 -23.85 -18.45 -25.33
N LYS A 246 -22.90 -19.18 -25.94
CA LYS A 246 -21.56 -18.65 -26.18
C LYS A 246 -21.60 -17.56 -27.28
N PRO A 247 -20.93 -16.41 -27.11
CA PRO A 247 -20.87 -15.38 -28.15
C PRO A 247 -20.11 -15.89 -29.39
N THR A 248 -20.63 -15.60 -30.59
CA THR A 248 -20.11 -16.12 -31.87
C THR A 248 -19.33 -15.11 -32.72
N ASN A 249 -19.36 -13.82 -32.38
CA ASN A 249 -18.74 -12.73 -33.13
C ASN A 249 -17.69 -11.98 -32.28
N ILE A 250 -16.72 -12.73 -31.77
CA ILE A 250 -15.69 -12.18 -30.88
C ILE A 250 -14.49 -11.73 -31.70
N VAL A 251 -14.01 -10.52 -31.44
CA VAL A 251 -12.75 -10.01 -32.00
C VAL A 251 -11.68 -10.13 -30.92
N ASN A 252 -10.50 -10.66 -31.24
CA ASN A 252 -9.39 -10.66 -30.31
C ASN A 252 -8.68 -9.30 -30.32
N ALA A 253 -8.28 -8.81 -29.15
CA ALA A 253 -7.41 -7.64 -29.05
C ALA A 253 -6.02 -7.94 -29.61
N GLN A 254 -5.38 -6.93 -30.20
CA GLN A 254 -3.99 -7.05 -30.61
C GLN A 254 -3.08 -7.17 -29.38
N TYR A 255 -2.19 -8.16 -29.39
CA TYR A 255 -1.11 -8.26 -28.39
C TYR A 255 -0.18 -7.05 -28.49
N LEU A 256 0.13 -6.46 -27.34
CA LEU A 256 1.08 -5.36 -27.22
C LEU A 256 2.19 -5.75 -26.23
N ASP A 257 3.43 -5.40 -26.53
CA ASP A 257 4.54 -5.54 -25.59
C ASP A 257 4.49 -4.46 -24.52
N TRP A 258 5.03 -4.75 -23.32
CA TRP A 258 4.99 -3.84 -22.18
C TRP A 258 5.66 -2.48 -22.43
N TRP A 259 6.60 -2.41 -23.37
CA TRP A 259 7.32 -1.18 -23.71
C TRP A 259 6.61 -0.34 -24.78
N GLN A 260 5.56 -0.85 -25.41
CA GLN A 260 4.85 -0.17 -26.49
C GLN A 260 3.90 0.90 -25.92
N ILE A 261 4.18 2.16 -26.26
CA ILE A 261 3.33 3.30 -25.91
C ILE A 261 2.27 3.47 -27.00
N GLN A 262 1.00 3.59 -26.60
CA GLN A 262 -0.18 3.61 -27.49
C GLN A 262 -0.85 5.00 -27.58
N GLU A 263 -0.11 6.04 -27.22
CA GLU A 263 -0.59 7.43 -27.07
C GLU A 263 -1.57 7.59 -25.88
N PHE A 264 -1.99 8.83 -25.59
CA PHE A 264 -2.89 9.12 -24.47
C PHE A 264 -4.32 8.68 -24.80
N LYS A 265 -4.84 7.68 -24.09
CA LYS A 265 -6.18 7.12 -24.30
C LYS A 265 -7.15 7.50 -23.16
N ALA A 266 -7.98 8.52 -23.40
CA ALA A 266 -8.92 9.06 -22.40
C ALA A 266 -10.00 8.03 -21.98
N GLU A 267 -10.22 7.00 -22.77
CA GLU A 267 -11.24 5.96 -22.55
C GLU A 267 -11.03 5.21 -21.23
N TYR A 268 -9.79 5.11 -20.75
CA TYR A 268 -9.48 4.54 -19.44
C TYR A 268 -10.11 5.37 -18.29
N TRP A 269 -10.19 6.69 -18.45
CA TRP A 269 -10.84 7.56 -17.47
C TRP A 269 -12.36 7.49 -17.55
N ASP A 270 -12.91 7.33 -18.75
CA ASP A 270 -14.36 7.10 -18.91
C ASP A 270 -14.79 5.78 -18.26
N PHE A 271 -13.95 4.74 -18.34
CA PHE A 271 -14.14 3.50 -17.59
C PHE A 271 -14.10 3.72 -16.08
N LEU A 272 -13.06 4.39 -15.56
CA LEU A 272 -12.95 4.70 -14.12
C LEU A 272 -14.12 5.52 -13.59
N LEU A 273 -14.72 6.37 -14.42
CA LEU A 273 -15.86 7.21 -14.08
C LEU A 273 -17.21 6.51 -14.33
N GLY A 274 -17.22 5.26 -14.78
CA GLY A 274 -18.43 4.47 -15.03
C GLY A 274 -19.26 4.97 -16.21
N LYS A 275 -18.64 5.66 -17.18
CA LYS A 275 -19.30 6.25 -18.35
C LYS A 275 -19.32 5.34 -19.58
N SER A 276 -18.56 4.25 -19.58
CA SER A 276 -18.50 3.27 -20.66
C SER A 276 -19.37 2.04 -20.37
N GLY A 277 -20.21 1.63 -21.33
CA GLY A 277 -20.98 0.37 -21.27
C GLY A 277 -20.31 -0.78 -22.03
N GLU A 278 -20.71 -2.01 -21.69
CA GLU A 278 -20.14 -3.35 -21.99
C GLU A 278 -19.85 -3.75 -23.46
N GLY A 279 -20.01 -2.86 -24.44
CA GLY A 279 -19.99 -3.20 -25.87
C GLY A 279 -18.66 -3.06 -26.63
N ASN A 280 -17.70 -2.22 -26.19
CA ASN A 280 -16.47 -1.90 -26.95
C ASN A 280 -15.15 -2.25 -26.22
N HIS A 281 -15.15 -3.31 -25.41
CA HIS A 281 -14.30 -3.51 -24.21
C HIS A 281 -12.81 -3.80 -24.38
N PHE A 282 -12.27 -3.93 -25.59
CA PHE A 282 -10.84 -4.19 -25.74
C PHE A 282 -9.97 -3.05 -25.19
N TRP A 283 -10.53 -1.84 -25.08
CA TRP A 283 -9.80 -0.64 -24.70
C TRP A 283 -10.11 -0.08 -23.30
N SER A 284 -11.14 -0.56 -22.60
CA SER A 284 -11.56 0.03 -21.31
C SER A 284 -10.78 -0.53 -20.11
N ASP A 285 -10.33 -1.79 -20.17
CA ASP A 285 -9.58 -2.42 -19.09
C ASP A 285 -8.14 -2.75 -19.52
N LYS A 286 -7.17 -2.36 -18.69
CA LYS A 286 -5.75 -2.28 -19.06
C LYS A 286 -4.90 -3.15 -18.13
N ALA A 287 -4.03 -3.98 -18.70
CA ALA A 287 -3.14 -4.86 -17.97
C ALA A 287 -1.99 -4.10 -17.30
N PHE A 288 -1.23 -3.35 -18.09
CA PHE A 288 0.02 -2.74 -17.64
C PHE A 288 -0.18 -1.32 -17.07
N PRO A 289 0.39 -1.00 -15.89
CA PRO A 289 0.96 -1.89 -14.87
C PRO A 289 -0.14 -2.57 -14.03
N SER A 290 0.24 -3.61 -13.27
CA SER A 290 -0.72 -4.35 -12.45
C SER A 290 -1.06 -3.64 -11.14
N GLY A 291 -2.33 -3.22 -11.01
CA GLY A 291 -2.88 -2.67 -9.76
C GLY A 291 -3.07 -3.71 -8.66
N HIS A 292 -3.29 -5.00 -9.01
CA HIS A 292 -3.40 -6.11 -8.07
C HIS A 292 -2.11 -6.28 -7.26
N MET A 293 -0.95 -6.15 -7.91
CA MET A 293 0.35 -6.20 -7.25
C MET A 293 0.60 -5.00 -6.34
N ASN A 294 0.08 -3.83 -6.70
CA ASN A 294 0.14 -2.64 -5.87
C ASN A 294 -0.70 -2.81 -4.59
N SER A 295 -1.96 -3.23 -4.75
CA SER A 295 -2.88 -3.49 -3.63
C SER A 295 -2.34 -4.56 -2.66
N SER A 296 -1.91 -5.71 -3.17
CA SER A 296 -1.34 -6.81 -2.37
C SER A 296 -0.01 -6.46 -1.68
N SER A 297 0.74 -5.49 -2.21
CA SER A 297 1.96 -5.01 -1.57
C SER A 297 1.70 -4.07 -0.39
N MET A 298 0.53 -3.43 -0.30
CA MET A 298 0.18 -2.53 0.81
C MET A 298 0.21 -3.23 2.19
N PRO A 299 -0.33 -4.46 2.37
CA PRO A 299 -0.15 -5.26 3.57
C PRO A 299 1.30 -5.36 4.05
N VAL A 300 2.22 -5.69 3.13
CA VAL A 300 3.66 -5.86 3.41
C VAL A 300 4.24 -4.56 3.93
N TYR A 301 3.99 -3.45 3.24
CA TYR A 301 4.50 -2.13 3.60
C TYR A 301 3.92 -1.62 4.92
N GLY A 302 2.63 -1.82 5.13
CA GLY A 302 1.98 -1.43 6.37
C GLY A 302 2.49 -2.22 7.57
N PHE A 303 2.66 -3.53 7.41
CA PHE A 303 3.19 -4.37 8.46
C PHE A 303 4.63 -3.98 8.84
N LEU A 304 5.48 -3.70 7.84
CA LEU A 304 6.85 -3.21 8.06
C LEU A 304 6.85 -1.88 8.84
N LEU A 305 6.02 -0.93 8.45
CA LEU A 305 5.96 0.39 9.10
C LEU A 305 5.41 0.30 10.54
N TYR A 306 4.35 -0.46 10.76
CA TYR A 306 3.66 -0.49 12.05
C TYR A 306 4.32 -1.41 13.07
N PHE A 307 4.82 -2.57 12.63
CA PHE A 307 5.17 -3.67 13.55
C PHE A 307 6.62 -4.13 13.46
N MET A 308 7.36 -3.74 12.42
CA MET A 308 8.78 -4.12 12.25
C MET A 308 9.71 -2.92 12.06
N ASN A 309 9.26 -1.71 12.45
CA ASN A 309 10.06 -0.50 12.32
C ASN A 309 11.06 -0.36 13.48
N GLU A 310 12.31 -0.74 13.23
CA GLU A 310 13.36 -0.77 14.24
C GLU A 310 13.81 0.61 14.74
N LYS A 311 13.52 1.70 14.01
CA LYS A 311 13.77 3.07 14.52
C LYS A 311 13.11 3.29 15.88
N ARG A 312 12.00 2.59 16.13
CA ARG A 312 11.16 2.73 17.33
C ARG A 312 11.52 1.72 18.42
N LYS A 313 12.68 1.06 18.31
CA LYS A 313 13.17 0.04 19.27
C LYS A 313 12.16 -1.10 19.48
N GLN A 314 11.32 -1.37 18.47
CA GLN A 314 10.41 -2.49 18.52
C GLN A 314 11.20 -3.79 18.50
N ASN A 315 10.89 -4.69 19.42
CA ASN A 315 11.45 -6.03 19.37
C ASN A 315 10.78 -6.80 18.22
N ILE A 316 11.59 -7.31 17.28
CA ILE A 316 11.12 -8.12 16.16
C ILE A 316 11.22 -9.59 16.57
N VAL A 317 10.12 -10.07 17.14
CA VAL A 317 9.97 -11.45 17.58
C VAL A 317 9.47 -12.35 16.44
N TRP A 318 9.62 -13.67 16.60
CA TRP A 318 9.38 -14.67 15.54
C TRP A 318 7.99 -14.61 14.91
N TRP A 319 6.92 -14.34 15.68
CA TRP A 319 5.56 -14.29 15.12
C TRP A 319 5.38 -13.13 14.11
N LYS A 320 6.15 -12.05 14.25
CA LYS A 320 6.14 -10.96 13.27
C LYS A 320 6.78 -11.40 11.95
N TRP A 321 7.83 -12.21 12.02
CA TRP A 321 8.42 -12.81 10.81
C TRP A 321 7.45 -13.76 10.12
N LEU A 322 6.66 -14.52 10.88
CA LEU A 322 5.62 -15.39 10.32
C LEU A 322 4.56 -14.58 9.56
N ILE A 323 4.01 -13.52 10.17
CA ILE A 323 3.00 -12.66 9.51
C ILE A 323 3.60 -11.93 8.31
N PHE A 324 4.83 -11.44 8.43
CA PHE A 324 5.54 -10.83 7.30
C PHE A 324 5.72 -11.82 6.15
N GLY A 325 6.14 -13.05 6.43
CA GLY A 325 6.26 -14.13 5.45
C GLY A 325 4.93 -14.47 4.80
N PHE A 326 3.83 -14.48 5.57
CA PHE A 326 2.48 -14.67 5.03
C PHE A 326 2.10 -13.60 4.00
N PHE A 327 2.35 -12.31 4.29
CA PHE A 327 2.07 -11.25 3.32
C PHE A 327 2.98 -11.31 2.08
N ILE A 328 4.23 -11.76 2.22
CA ILE A 328 5.09 -12.00 1.05
C ILE A 328 4.56 -13.16 0.20
N ALA A 329 4.10 -14.24 0.84
CA ALA A 329 3.47 -15.36 0.14
C ALA A 329 2.18 -14.94 -0.56
N ASP A 330 1.37 -14.07 0.07
CA ASP A 330 0.16 -13.52 -0.53
C ASP A 330 0.46 -12.70 -1.80
N VAL A 331 1.49 -11.84 -1.79
CA VAL A 331 1.93 -11.11 -3.00
C VAL A 331 2.38 -12.07 -4.11
N ALA A 332 3.10 -13.14 -3.76
CA ALA A 332 3.54 -14.15 -4.74
C ALA A 332 2.35 -14.91 -5.32
N MET A 333 1.40 -15.33 -4.48
CA MET A 333 0.16 -15.98 -4.89
C MET A 333 -0.70 -15.07 -5.76
N MET A 334 -0.79 -13.78 -5.42
CA MET A 334 -1.46 -12.79 -6.24
C MET A 334 -0.86 -12.72 -7.64
N GLY A 335 0.47 -12.61 -7.74
CA GLY A 335 1.15 -12.60 -9.03
C GLY A 335 0.88 -13.86 -9.84
N PHE A 336 0.98 -15.03 -9.22
CA PHE A 336 0.73 -16.30 -9.89
C PHE A 336 -0.72 -16.44 -10.37
N MET A 337 -1.68 -16.11 -9.50
CA MET A 337 -3.12 -16.19 -9.80
C MET A 337 -3.53 -15.22 -10.91
N GLN A 338 -2.90 -14.04 -11.02
CA GLN A 338 -3.20 -13.09 -12.08
C GLN A 338 -2.70 -13.53 -13.47
N ILE A 339 -1.67 -14.39 -13.54
CA ILE A 339 -1.27 -15.02 -14.81
C ILE A 339 -2.23 -16.17 -15.12
N ILE A 340 -2.54 -17.00 -14.13
CA ILE A 340 -3.50 -18.11 -14.28
C ILE A 340 -4.84 -17.59 -14.76
N SER A 341 -5.40 -16.56 -14.12
CA SER A 341 -6.68 -15.97 -14.50
C SER A 341 -6.68 -15.27 -15.86
N ARG A 342 -5.56 -15.32 -16.59
CA ARG A 342 -5.38 -14.68 -17.89
C ARG A 342 -5.58 -13.17 -17.83
N THR A 343 -5.44 -12.54 -16.66
CA THR A 343 -5.60 -11.10 -16.53
C THR A 343 -4.29 -10.42 -16.89
N HIS A 344 -3.18 -10.74 -16.21
CA HIS A 344 -1.90 -10.04 -16.43
C HIS A 344 -0.84 -10.89 -17.11
N TYR A 345 0.10 -10.21 -17.76
CA TYR A 345 1.36 -10.80 -18.17
C TYR A 345 2.41 -10.73 -17.06
N LEU A 346 3.47 -11.54 -17.17
CA LEU A 346 4.52 -11.58 -16.16
C LEU A 346 5.21 -10.22 -16.02
N THR A 347 5.44 -9.51 -17.13
CA THR A 347 6.08 -8.18 -17.07
C THR A 347 5.22 -7.15 -16.36
N ASP A 348 3.89 -7.21 -16.45
CA ASP A 348 2.98 -6.26 -15.80
C ASP A 348 3.11 -6.37 -14.28
N LEU A 349 3.18 -7.60 -13.80
CA LEU A 349 3.28 -7.93 -12.38
C LEU A 349 4.66 -7.56 -11.84
N MET A 350 5.72 -7.96 -12.54
CA MET A 350 7.08 -7.73 -12.09
C MET A 350 7.47 -6.25 -12.17
N PHE A 351 6.99 -5.50 -13.16
CA PHE A 351 7.20 -4.06 -13.25
C PHE A 351 6.63 -3.33 -12.04
N SER A 352 5.37 -3.61 -11.68
CA SER A 352 4.75 -3.03 -10.48
C SER A 352 5.58 -3.31 -9.23
N LEU A 353 6.03 -4.55 -9.06
CA LEU A 353 6.87 -4.93 -7.91
C LEU A 353 8.24 -4.23 -7.90
N ILE A 354 8.92 -4.10 -9.06
CA ILE A 354 10.20 -3.36 -9.18
C ILE A 354 10.00 -1.92 -8.71
N VAL A 355 8.99 -1.24 -9.26
CA VAL A 355 8.69 0.15 -8.94
C VAL A 355 8.45 0.32 -7.45
N LEU A 356 7.60 -0.52 -6.86
CA LEU A 356 7.27 -0.45 -5.44
C LEU A 356 8.50 -0.74 -4.56
N LEU A 357 9.27 -1.79 -4.85
CA LEU A 357 10.47 -2.15 -4.07
C LEU A 357 11.56 -1.06 -4.11
N ILE A 358 11.73 -0.38 -5.24
CA ILE A 358 12.71 0.69 -5.39
C ILE A 358 12.20 1.97 -4.71
N CYS A 359 10.99 2.39 -5.06
CA CYS A 359 10.47 3.72 -4.73
C CYS A 359 9.92 3.82 -3.31
N PHE A 360 9.40 2.73 -2.71
CA PHE A 360 8.77 2.77 -1.38
C PHE A 360 9.65 3.42 -0.32
N LYS A 361 10.94 3.07 -0.29
CA LYS A 361 11.90 3.64 0.67
C LYS A 361 12.09 5.15 0.47
N GLY A 362 12.14 5.59 -0.79
CA GLY A 362 12.25 7.00 -1.16
C GLY A 362 11.00 7.78 -0.77
N VAL A 363 9.81 7.24 -1.07
CA VAL A 363 8.52 7.85 -0.73
C VAL A 363 8.36 7.97 0.79
N ALA A 364 8.63 6.90 1.55
CA ALA A 364 8.56 6.94 3.01
C ALA A 364 9.50 7.99 3.62
N TYR A 365 10.71 8.14 3.06
CA TYR A 365 11.67 9.17 3.46
C TYR A 365 11.17 10.59 3.13
N LEU A 366 10.62 10.80 1.94
CA LEU A 366 10.08 12.08 1.51
C LEU A 366 8.89 12.50 2.36
N VAL A 367 8.00 11.56 2.69
CA VAL A 367 6.84 11.80 3.55
C VAL A 367 7.27 12.23 4.95
N ASP A 368 8.25 11.54 5.55
CA ASP A 368 8.86 12.00 6.81
C ASP A 368 9.32 13.47 6.65
N HIS A 369 10.12 13.75 5.62
CA HIS A 369 10.69 15.08 5.42
C HIS A 369 9.64 16.18 5.26
N VAL A 370 8.58 15.91 4.49
CA VAL A 370 7.48 16.85 4.25
C VAL A 370 6.66 17.07 5.53
N ILE A 371 6.26 16.01 6.23
CA ILE A 371 5.48 16.11 7.46
C ILE A 371 6.25 16.90 8.51
N TYR A 372 7.51 16.57 8.75
CA TYR A 372 8.31 17.30 9.75
C TYR A 372 8.55 18.75 9.34
N LYS A 373 8.73 19.04 8.04
CA LYS A 373 8.80 20.42 7.56
C LYS A 373 7.49 21.18 7.86
N ILE A 374 6.33 20.58 7.62
CA ILE A 374 5.02 21.19 7.92
C ILE A 374 4.85 21.40 9.42
N LEU A 375 5.13 20.39 10.25
CA LEU A 375 5.06 20.51 11.71
C LEU A 375 5.95 21.61 12.23
N SER A 376 7.19 21.69 11.71
CA SER A 376 8.15 22.71 12.10
C SER A 376 7.62 24.13 11.78
N PHE A 377 6.92 24.31 10.66
CA PHE A 377 6.28 25.57 10.32
C PHE A 377 5.10 25.90 11.25
N ILE A 378 4.23 24.92 11.53
CA ILE A 378 3.07 25.09 12.42
C ILE A 378 3.52 25.48 13.82
N TRP A 379 4.52 24.78 14.36
CA TRP A 379 5.00 25.06 15.71
C TRP A 379 5.75 26.39 15.79
N ASN A 380 6.46 26.82 14.74
CA ASN A 380 7.09 28.14 14.71
C ASN A 380 6.05 29.26 14.80
N LYS A 381 4.93 29.09 14.10
CA LYS A 381 3.79 30.02 14.20
C LYS A 381 3.18 30.06 15.61
N GLN A 382 3.40 29.04 16.43
CA GLN A 382 2.95 28.97 17.82
C GLN A 382 3.96 29.55 18.82
N ASN A 383 5.06 30.18 18.36
CA ASN A 383 6.14 30.75 19.21
C ASN A 383 6.66 29.77 20.28
N LYS A 384 6.71 28.47 19.95
CA LYS A 384 7.31 27.49 20.85
C LYS A 384 8.83 27.58 20.74
N THR A 385 9.50 27.78 21.87
CA THR A 385 10.96 27.64 21.96
C THR A 385 11.33 26.18 21.84
N TYR A 386 12.29 25.86 20.96
CA TYR A 386 12.77 24.48 20.80
C TYR A 386 14.12 24.27 21.46
N ASN A 387 14.31 23.05 21.95
CA ASN A 387 15.63 22.48 22.17
C ASN A 387 16.19 22.02 20.83
N MET A 388 17.10 22.80 20.26
CA MET A 388 17.79 22.46 19.03
C MET A 388 19.20 21.96 19.30
N PHE A 389 19.70 21.10 18.43
CA PHE A 389 21.07 20.60 18.47
C PHE A 389 21.80 21.08 17.22
N GLU A 390 23.01 21.56 17.37
CA GLU A 390 23.85 21.98 16.26
C GLU A 390 25.03 21.01 16.16
N TRP A 391 25.18 20.37 15.00
CA TRP A 391 26.36 19.57 14.67
C TRP A 391 27.16 20.27 13.57
N ASN A 392 28.45 20.47 13.81
CA ASN A 392 29.35 21.10 12.87
C ASN A 392 30.58 20.22 12.64
N ASN A 393 30.87 19.87 11.39
CA ASN A 393 32.04 19.06 11.03
C ASN A 393 33.11 19.86 10.27
N GLY A 394 33.10 21.19 10.38
CA GLY A 394 34.00 22.12 9.71
C GLY A 394 33.62 22.44 8.26
N LYS A 395 33.04 21.49 7.52
CA LYS A 395 32.56 21.71 6.13
C LYS A 395 31.07 22.05 6.07
N ARG A 396 30.28 21.46 6.97
CA ARG A 396 28.83 21.62 7.03
C ARG A 396 28.37 21.76 8.48
N THR A 397 27.39 22.62 8.66
CA THR A 397 26.62 22.73 9.90
C THR A 397 25.21 22.24 9.66
N VAL A 398 24.75 21.39 10.57
CA VAL A 398 23.43 20.76 10.55
C VAL A 398 22.71 21.15 11.84
N LEU A 399 21.56 21.80 11.70
CA LEU A 399 20.68 22.09 12.82
C LEU A 399 19.62 20.99 12.92
N PHE A 400 19.43 20.49 14.13
CA PHE A 400 18.42 19.53 14.49
C PHE A 400 17.41 20.17 15.44
N ILE A 401 16.14 19.80 15.34
CA ILE A 401 15.16 20.02 16.40
C ILE A 401 14.94 18.70 17.11
N ASN A 402 14.96 18.72 18.44
CA ASN A 402 14.53 17.58 19.23
C ASN A 402 13.02 17.62 19.41
N ILE A 403 12.34 16.67 18.76
CA ILE A 403 10.90 16.46 18.87
C ILE A 403 10.71 15.11 19.55
N ASP A 404 10.24 15.13 20.79
CA ASP A 404 9.94 13.92 21.59
C ASP A 404 11.11 12.91 21.67
N GLY A 405 12.35 13.39 21.71
CA GLY A 405 13.56 12.56 21.80
C GLY A 405 14.14 12.14 20.44
N VAL A 406 13.60 12.63 19.32
CA VAL A 406 14.12 12.39 17.97
C VAL A 406 14.69 13.68 17.40
N LEU A 407 15.95 13.62 16.94
CA LEU A 407 16.64 14.75 16.31
C LEU A 407 16.31 14.83 14.82
N TRP A 408 15.72 15.95 14.40
CA TRP A 408 15.28 16.20 13.02
C TRP A 408 16.06 17.31 12.37
N ILE A 409 16.70 17.03 11.23
CA ILE A 409 17.46 18.03 10.49
C ILE A 409 16.51 19.10 9.92
N VAL A 410 16.61 20.32 10.44
CA VAL A 410 15.83 21.46 9.96
C VAL A 410 16.63 22.39 9.05
N ALA A 411 17.95 22.42 9.20
CA ALA A 411 18.84 23.11 8.28
C ALA A 411 20.12 22.31 8.05
N LYS A 412 20.62 22.33 6.81
CA LYS A 412 21.94 21.82 6.44
C LYS A 412 22.57 22.84 5.52
N VAL A 413 23.69 23.41 5.95
CA VAL A 413 24.35 24.52 5.25
C VAL A 413 25.85 24.26 5.24
N ARG A 414 26.55 24.67 4.17
CA ARG A 414 28.01 24.76 4.24
C ARG A 414 28.39 25.74 5.33
N THR A 415 29.34 25.38 6.18
CA THR A 415 29.73 26.22 7.34
C THR A 415 30.12 27.63 6.90
N SER A 416 30.82 27.74 5.76
CA SER A 416 31.18 29.01 5.10
C SER A 416 30.00 29.92 4.75
N ASN A 417 28.79 29.36 4.59
CA ASN A 417 27.59 30.06 4.12
C ASN A 417 26.52 30.20 5.20
N ILE A 418 26.82 29.88 6.47
CA ILE A 418 25.88 30.00 7.59
C ILE A 418 25.27 31.41 7.64
N ASN A 419 26.12 32.43 7.59
CA ASN A 419 25.71 33.84 7.67
C ASN A 419 24.88 34.31 6.45
N LYS A 420 24.91 33.56 5.34
CA LYS A 420 24.11 33.85 4.14
C LYS A 420 22.84 33.00 4.07
N SER A 421 22.74 31.95 4.87
CA SER A 421 21.60 31.04 4.82
C SER A 421 20.41 31.62 5.57
N LYS A 422 19.43 32.12 4.81
CA LYS A 422 18.10 32.52 5.33
C LYS A 422 17.48 31.40 6.16
N LYS A 423 17.63 30.14 5.70
CA LYS A 423 17.12 28.95 6.39
C LYS A 423 17.78 28.73 7.74
N TYR A 424 19.10 28.91 7.84
CA TYR A 424 19.83 28.77 9.11
C TYR A 424 19.42 29.85 10.09
N LYS A 425 19.49 31.12 9.66
CA LYS A 425 19.10 32.27 10.48
C LYS A 425 17.67 32.16 11.01
N TYR A 426 16.75 31.70 10.17
CA TYR A 426 15.36 31.47 10.54
C TYR A 426 15.21 30.50 11.72
N TRP A 427 15.99 29.41 11.76
CA TRP A 427 15.94 28.44 12.86
C TRP A 427 16.78 28.87 14.08
N HIS A 428 17.76 29.75 13.89
CA HIS A 428 18.67 30.20 14.96
C HIS A 428 18.07 31.33 15.83
N LYS A 429 17.17 32.15 15.26
CA LYS A 429 16.77 33.45 15.81
C LYS A 429 16.19 33.39 17.24
N ASP A 430 15.37 32.39 17.55
CA ASP A 430 14.54 32.37 18.76
C ASP A 430 14.61 31.04 19.53
N ASN A 431 15.66 30.23 19.33
CA ASN A 431 15.76 28.86 19.85
C ASN A 431 16.93 28.62 20.78
N THR A 432 16.76 27.68 21.72
CA THR A 432 17.83 27.23 22.61
C THR A 432 18.66 26.17 21.89
N ILE A 433 19.92 26.48 21.63
CA ILE A 433 20.81 25.64 20.81
C ILE A 433 21.87 24.99 21.69
N TYR A 434 21.84 23.67 21.74
CA TYR A 434 22.88 22.85 22.32
C TYR A 434 23.91 22.52 21.23
N LYS A 435 25.18 22.85 21.49
CA LYS A 435 26.29 22.48 20.62
C LYS A 435 26.83 21.13 21.08
N GLU A 436 26.93 20.17 20.16
CA GLU A 436 27.67 18.91 20.36
C GLU A 436 29.05 18.98 19.73
#